data_AF-A0AAD7A7U0-F1
#
_entry.id   AF-A0AAD7A7U0-F1
#
_cell.length_a   1.000
_cell.length_b   1.000
_cell.length_c   1.000
_cell.angle_alpha   90.00
_cell.angle_beta   90.00
_cell.angle_gamma   90.00
#
_symmetry.space_group_name_H-M   'P 1'
#
loop_
_entity.id
_entity.type
_entity.pdbx_description
1 polymer ?
#
loop_
_entity_poly.entity_id
_entity_poly.type
_entity_poly.pdbx_seq_one_letter_code
_entity_poly.pdbx_strand_id
1 'polypeptide(L)'
;LLSCVRYEKYDPNFSMLVARDEQELAAKASGLQGMFRANRQAALERYIADPAASEYKDFYEPRIAANGGLLEIFTRKAPADVQAGYFVQSQAHFDAVRSALFEVYPELLLTSGFIGGEVPGEDDFHMIAWVMRIALIIGATSSADGLGAFERAYGAPVPVKMAAYWGAWAARESWKKVYAETLH
;
A
#
# COMPACT_ATOMS: atom_id res chain seq x y z
N LEU A 1 -0.35 -18.22 -6.05
CA LEU A 1 0.15 -17.26 -5.04
C LEU A 1 0.18 -15.85 -5.61
N LEU A 2 0.78 -15.63 -6.78
CA LEU A 2 0.67 -14.42 -7.61
C LEU A 2 -0.73 -13.77 -7.70
N SER A 3 -1.82 -14.54 -7.74
CA SER A 3 -3.18 -13.99 -7.73
C SER A 3 -3.56 -13.32 -6.42
N CYS A 4 -3.04 -13.82 -5.28
CA CYS A 4 -3.35 -13.27 -3.95
C CYS A 4 -2.84 -11.85 -3.79
N VAL A 5 -1.62 -11.52 -4.22
CA VAL A 5 -1.07 -10.14 -4.10
C VAL A 5 -1.67 -9.13 -5.10
N ARG A 6 -2.45 -9.61 -6.08
CA ARG A 6 -3.06 -8.78 -7.14
C ARG A 6 -4.56 -8.54 -6.96
N TYR A 7 -5.20 -9.13 -5.94
CA TYR A 7 -6.61 -8.83 -5.67
C TYR A 7 -6.76 -7.40 -5.14
N GLU A 8 -7.80 -6.71 -5.60
CA GLU A 8 -8.10 -5.33 -5.22
C GLU A 8 -8.17 -5.13 -3.70
N LYS A 9 -8.71 -6.12 -2.97
CA LYS A 9 -8.79 -6.10 -1.49
C LYS A 9 -7.43 -6.08 -0.78
N TYR A 10 -6.33 -6.29 -1.51
CA TYR A 10 -4.96 -6.24 -0.99
C TYR A 10 -4.11 -5.23 -1.75
N ASP A 11 -4.69 -4.37 -2.59
CA ASP A 11 -3.93 -3.39 -3.38
C ASP A 11 -3.05 -2.48 -2.48
N PRO A 12 -1.71 -2.55 -2.61
CA PRO A 12 -0.82 -1.72 -1.83
C PRO A 12 -0.91 -0.23 -2.22
N ASN A 13 -1.35 0.10 -3.44
CA ASN A 13 -1.57 1.49 -3.82
C ASN A 13 -2.75 2.08 -3.07
N PHE A 14 -3.84 1.32 -2.94
CA PHE A 14 -4.96 1.74 -2.10
C PHE A 14 -4.55 1.86 -0.64
N SER A 15 -3.75 0.93 -0.10
CA SER A 15 -3.20 1.02 1.28
C SER A 15 -2.48 2.34 1.57
N MET A 16 -1.79 2.92 0.59
CA MET A 16 -1.10 4.21 0.75
C MET A 16 -2.08 5.36 1.00
N LEU A 17 -3.29 5.25 0.47
CA LEU A 17 -4.25 6.34 0.33
C LEU A 17 -5.37 6.29 1.35
N VAL A 18 -5.76 5.09 1.78
CA VAL A 18 -6.81 4.89 2.79
C VAL A 18 -6.46 5.57 4.12
N ALA A 19 -7.49 6.01 4.83
CA ALA A 19 -7.41 6.54 6.18
C ALA A 19 -8.57 5.92 6.96
N ARG A 20 -8.30 5.37 8.14
CA ARG A 20 -9.29 4.64 8.93
C ARG A 20 -10.23 5.57 9.68
N ASP A 21 -9.76 6.78 9.97
CA ASP A 21 -10.47 7.80 10.72
C ASP A 21 -10.04 9.22 10.28
N GLU A 22 -10.67 10.21 10.90
CA GLU A 22 -10.44 11.62 10.64
C GLU A 22 -9.02 12.08 11.00
N GLN A 23 -8.39 11.47 12.01
CA GLN A 23 -7.04 11.81 12.43
C GLN A 23 -6.03 11.38 11.37
N GLU A 24 -6.16 10.15 10.88
CA GLU A 24 -5.34 9.64 9.78
C GLU A 24 -5.58 10.41 8.49
N LEU A 25 -6.82 10.78 8.21
CA LEU A 25 -7.16 11.57 7.03
C LEU A 25 -6.50 12.94 7.10
N ALA A 26 -6.57 13.61 8.26
CA ALA A 26 -5.90 14.89 8.49
C ALA A 26 -4.39 14.78 8.31
N ALA A 27 -3.76 13.74 8.87
CA ALA A 27 -2.34 13.48 8.72
C ALA A 27 -1.95 13.30 7.24
N LYS A 28 -2.69 12.46 6.50
CA LYS A 28 -2.45 12.20 5.08
C LYS A 28 -2.72 13.41 4.19
N ALA A 29 -3.76 14.19 4.50
CA ALA A 29 -4.08 15.43 3.80
C ALA A 29 -2.97 16.48 3.93
N SER A 30 -2.33 16.56 5.11
CA SER A 30 -1.19 17.46 5.35
C SER A 30 0.15 16.90 4.86
N GLY A 31 0.22 15.60 4.54
CA GLY A 31 1.43 14.89 4.16
C GLY A 31 1.64 14.74 2.65
N LEU A 32 2.53 13.80 2.31
CA LEU A 32 2.89 13.49 0.92
C LEU A 32 1.68 13.05 0.09
N GLN A 33 0.73 12.33 0.69
CA GLN A 33 -0.45 11.81 0.03
C GLN A 33 -1.37 12.95 -0.46
N GLY A 34 -1.67 13.91 0.40
CA GLY A 34 -2.46 15.09 0.03
C GLY A 34 -1.77 15.93 -1.05
N MET A 35 -0.47 16.18 -0.88
CA MET A 35 0.34 16.89 -1.87
C MET A 35 0.34 16.18 -3.24
N PHE A 36 0.57 14.87 -3.25
CA PHE A 36 0.56 14.05 -4.47
C PHE A 36 -0.80 14.16 -5.18
N ARG A 37 -1.90 14.12 -4.43
CA ARG A 37 -3.27 14.21 -5.00
C ARG A 37 -3.57 15.57 -5.59
N ALA A 38 -3.21 16.64 -4.89
CA ALA A 38 -3.36 18.01 -5.39
C ALA A 38 -2.53 18.25 -6.66
N ASN A 39 -1.26 17.87 -6.64
CA ASN A 39 -0.37 18.02 -7.80
C ASN A 39 -0.84 17.19 -9.00
N ARG A 40 -1.32 15.96 -8.76
CA ARG A 40 -1.89 15.12 -9.80
C ARG A 40 -3.14 15.73 -10.40
N GLN A 41 -4.03 16.30 -9.59
CA GLN A 41 -5.24 16.96 -10.08
C GLN A 41 -4.88 18.14 -11.00
N ALA A 42 -4.01 19.03 -10.51
CA ALA A 42 -3.56 20.19 -11.27
C ALA A 42 -2.88 19.79 -12.59
N ALA A 43 -2.09 18.71 -12.59
CA ALA A 43 -1.47 18.19 -13.81
C ALA A 43 -2.51 17.66 -14.80
N LEU A 44 -3.49 16.87 -14.35
CA LEU A 44 -4.53 16.33 -15.22
C LEU A 44 -5.37 17.46 -15.86
N GLU A 45 -5.78 18.44 -15.06
CA GLU A 45 -6.52 19.62 -15.52
C GLU A 45 -5.70 20.48 -16.49
N ARG A 46 -4.40 20.63 -16.23
CA ARG A 46 -3.50 21.33 -17.15
C ARG A 46 -3.38 20.61 -18.49
N TYR A 47 -3.17 19.30 -18.48
CA TYR A 47 -2.90 18.56 -19.72
C TYR A 47 -4.14 18.37 -20.58
N ILE A 48 -5.34 18.17 -19.99
CA ILE A 48 -6.56 18.07 -20.80
C ILE A 48 -6.92 19.40 -21.48
N ALA A 49 -6.48 20.53 -20.93
CA ALA A 49 -6.70 21.85 -21.52
C ALA A 49 -5.80 22.14 -22.74
N ASP A 50 -4.77 21.32 -22.98
CA ASP A 50 -3.93 21.44 -24.17
C ASP A 50 -4.73 21.02 -25.42
N PRO A 51 -4.77 21.84 -26.50
CA PRO A 51 -5.43 21.45 -27.75
C PRO A 51 -4.94 20.10 -28.33
N ALA A 52 -3.66 19.76 -28.11
CA ALA A 52 -3.09 18.48 -28.53
C ALA A 52 -3.67 17.29 -27.74
N ALA A 53 -4.29 17.53 -26.59
CA ALA A 53 -4.92 16.49 -25.77
C ALA A 53 -6.36 16.16 -26.20
N SER A 54 -6.90 16.83 -27.22
CA SER A 54 -8.30 16.70 -27.64
C SER A 54 -8.71 15.28 -28.02
N GLU A 55 -7.80 14.48 -28.60
CA GLU A 55 -8.03 13.06 -28.93
C GLU A 55 -7.95 12.12 -27.71
N TYR A 56 -7.43 12.59 -26.57
CA TYR A 56 -7.23 11.81 -25.35
C TYR A 56 -8.26 12.12 -24.24
N LYS A 57 -9.35 12.82 -24.55
CA LYS A 57 -10.36 13.19 -23.53
C LYS A 57 -10.89 11.99 -22.77
N ASP A 58 -11.22 10.91 -23.47
CA ASP A 58 -11.71 9.66 -22.87
C ASP A 58 -10.69 9.02 -21.91
N PHE A 59 -9.40 9.34 -22.07
CA PHE A 59 -8.36 8.95 -21.13
C PHE A 59 -8.31 9.89 -19.91
N TYR A 60 -8.39 11.21 -20.11
CA TYR A 60 -8.20 12.19 -19.03
C TYR A 60 -9.43 12.35 -18.13
N GLU A 61 -10.63 12.45 -18.70
CA GLU A 61 -11.87 12.72 -17.95
C GLU A 61 -12.12 11.72 -16.79
N PRO A 62 -12.07 10.38 -16.98
CA PRO A 62 -12.26 9.47 -15.86
C PRO A 62 -11.15 9.57 -14.80
N ARG A 63 -9.92 9.94 -15.20
CA ARG A 63 -8.80 10.13 -14.26
C ARG A 63 -8.97 11.41 -13.43
N ILE A 64 -9.47 12.47 -14.05
CA ILE A 64 -9.83 13.73 -13.39
C ILE A 64 -10.93 13.47 -12.37
N ALA A 65 -12.00 12.77 -12.77
CA ALA A 65 -13.11 12.44 -11.88
C ALA A 65 -12.65 11.59 -10.69
N ALA A 66 -11.90 10.50 -10.96
CA ALA A 66 -11.43 9.61 -9.90
C ALA A 66 -10.44 10.27 -8.93
N ASN A 67 -9.50 11.08 -9.44
CA ASN A 67 -8.54 11.77 -8.58
C ASN A 67 -9.20 12.94 -7.83
N GLY A 68 -10.11 13.67 -8.48
CA GLY A 68 -10.87 14.77 -7.92
C GLY A 68 -11.76 14.33 -6.77
N GLY A 69 -12.53 13.25 -6.93
CA GLY A 69 -13.38 12.71 -5.87
C GLY A 69 -12.59 12.31 -4.62
N LEU A 70 -11.41 11.70 -4.78
CA LEU A 70 -10.54 11.39 -3.65
C LEU A 70 -9.90 12.65 -3.03
N LEU A 71 -9.53 13.64 -3.85
CA LEU A 71 -9.01 14.92 -3.35
C LEU A 71 -10.08 15.70 -2.56
N GLU A 72 -11.35 15.61 -2.93
CA GLU A 72 -12.45 16.21 -2.18
C GLU A 72 -12.59 15.59 -0.79
N ILE A 73 -12.40 14.27 -0.64
CA ILE A 73 -12.33 13.62 0.67
C ILE A 73 -11.15 14.19 1.48
N PHE A 74 -9.96 14.24 0.89
CA PHE A 74 -8.75 14.77 1.54
C PHE A 74 -8.86 16.25 1.94
N THR A 75 -9.66 17.03 1.22
CA THR A 75 -9.86 18.46 1.46
C THR A 75 -11.15 18.78 2.22
N ARG A 76 -11.86 17.76 2.72
CA ARG A 76 -13.14 17.88 3.45
C ARG A 76 -14.23 18.62 2.68
N LYS A 77 -14.24 18.42 1.36
CA LYS A 77 -15.25 18.95 0.43
C LYS A 77 -16.25 17.90 -0.03
N ALA A 78 -15.94 16.62 0.17
CA ALA A 78 -16.85 15.53 -0.17
C ALA A 78 -18.11 15.56 0.71
N PRO A 79 -19.26 15.08 0.20
CA PRO A 79 -20.46 14.85 1.01
C PRO A 79 -20.20 13.94 2.22
N ALA A 80 -20.93 14.14 3.31
CA ALA A 80 -20.71 13.42 4.57
C ALA A 80 -20.90 11.90 4.44
N ASP A 81 -21.86 11.45 3.63
CA ASP A 81 -22.10 10.04 3.33
C ASP A 81 -20.95 9.42 2.52
N VAL A 82 -20.37 10.17 1.57
CA VAL A 82 -19.18 9.76 0.81
C VAL A 82 -17.97 9.62 1.73
N GLN A 83 -17.77 10.58 2.65
CA GLN A 83 -16.66 10.53 3.61
C GLN A 83 -16.83 9.36 4.59
N ALA A 84 -18.04 9.11 5.08
CA ALA A 84 -18.32 7.96 5.93
C ALA A 84 -18.09 6.62 5.20
N GLY A 85 -18.56 6.51 3.96
CA GLY A 85 -18.32 5.32 3.11
C GLY A 85 -16.84 5.06 2.86
N TYR A 86 -16.05 6.12 2.66
CA TYR A 86 -14.60 6.03 2.53
C TYR A 86 -13.92 5.46 3.77
N PHE A 87 -14.33 5.87 4.99
CA PHE A 87 -13.77 5.30 6.22
C PHE A 87 -14.11 3.83 6.39
N VAL A 88 -15.35 3.43 6.09
CA VAL A 88 -15.77 2.03 6.11
C VAL A 88 -14.93 1.19 5.14
N GLN A 89 -14.75 1.66 3.90
CA GLN A 89 -13.94 0.97 2.90
C GLN A 89 -12.46 0.90 3.32
N SER A 90 -11.93 1.98 3.90
CA SER A 90 -10.56 2.07 4.38
C SER A 90 -10.27 1.09 5.51
N GLN A 91 -11.19 0.96 6.47
CA GLN A 91 -11.09 -0.01 7.56
C GLN A 91 -11.19 -1.45 7.03
N ALA A 92 -12.15 -1.74 6.16
CA ALA A 92 -12.28 -3.05 5.55
C ALA A 92 -11.04 -3.47 4.75
N HIS A 93 -10.42 -2.53 4.03
CA HIS A 93 -9.15 -2.78 3.34
C HIS A 93 -8.01 -3.03 4.32
N PHE A 94 -7.91 -2.24 5.39
CA PHE A 94 -6.90 -2.43 6.42
C PHE A 94 -7.00 -3.81 7.09
N ASP A 95 -8.22 -4.25 7.40
CA ASP A 95 -8.50 -5.58 7.96
C ASP A 95 -8.21 -6.69 6.97
N ALA A 96 -8.50 -6.49 5.68
CA ALA A 96 -8.14 -7.45 4.64
C ALA A 96 -6.62 -7.62 4.54
N VAL A 97 -5.85 -6.52 4.53
CA VAL A 97 -4.39 -6.57 4.53
C VAL A 97 -3.85 -7.25 5.79
N ARG A 98 -4.46 -6.99 6.96
CA ARG A 98 -4.15 -7.70 8.20
C ARG A 98 -4.34 -9.21 8.02
N SER A 99 -5.52 -9.65 7.58
CA SER A 99 -5.81 -11.08 7.38
C SER A 99 -4.86 -11.70 6.35
N ALA A 100 -4.50 -10.99 5.28
CA ALA A 100 -3.49 -11.46 4.34
C ALA A 100 -2.15 -11.77 5.01
N LEU A 101 -1.63 -10.82 5.79
CA LEU A 101 -0.35 -10.93 6.48
C LEU A 101 -0.37 -11.94 7.64
N PHE A 102 -1.48 -12.01 8.39
CA PHE A 102 -1.52 -12.73 9.66
C PHE A 102 -2.15 -14.12 9.57
N GLU A 103 -2.93 -14.38 8.52
CA GLU A 103 -3.72 -15.62 8.41
C GLU A 103 -3.48 -16.29 7.07
N VAL A 104 -3.63 -15.58 5.94
CA VAL A 104 -3.57 -16.22 4.60
C VAL A 104 -2.15 -16.58 4.19
N TYR A 105 -1.21 -15.64 4.24
CA TYR A 105 0.16 -15.87 3.78
C TYR A 105 0.97 -16.83 4.66
N PRO A 106 0.87 -16.81 5.99
CA PRO A 106 1.51 -17.82 6.82
C PRO A 106 1.17 -19.26 6.41
N GLU A 107 -0.05 -19.55 5.97
CA GLU A 107 -0.45 -20.88 5.50
C GLU A 107 0.24 -21.31 4.20
N LEU A 108 0.66 -20.34 3.39
CA LEU A 108 1.35 -20.58 2.12
C LEU A 108 2.88 -20.66 2.27
N LEU A 109 3.40 -20.21 3.41
CA LEU A 109 4.83 -20.19 3.70
C LEU A 109 5.32 -21.52 4.27
N LEU A 110 6.55 -21.87 3.90
CA LEU A 110 7.33 -22.91 4.54
C LEU A 110 7.73 -22.48 5.95
N THR A 111 8.10 -23.44 6.80
CA THR A 111 8.61 -23.15 8.15
C THR A 111 9.91 -22.33 8.11
N SER A 112 10.69 -22.47 7.04
CA SER A 112 11.91 -21.70 6.78
C SER A 112 12.16 -21.58 5.28
N GLY A 113 12.95 -20.58 4.89
CA GLY A 113 13.29 -20.32 3.49
C GLY A 113 12.23 -19.49 2.77
N PHE A 114 12.07 -19.78 1.49
CA PHE A 114 11.21 -19.06 0.55
C PHE A 114 10.06 -19.97 0.09
N ILE A 115 9.04 -19.39 -0.55
CA ILE A 115 7.99 -20.15 -1.25
C ILE A 115 8.64 -21.10 -2.27
N GLY A 116 9.67 -20.64 -2.98
CA GLY A 116 10.47 -21.46 -3.90
C GLY A 116 11.39 -22.51 -3.24
N GLY A 117 11.39 -22.63 -1.91
CA GLY A 117 12.30 -23.52 -1.16
C GLY A 117 13.55 -22.79 -0.67
N GLU A 118 14.74 -23.33 -0.96
CA GLU A 118 16.02 -22.74 -0.49
C GLU A 118 16.37 -21.42 -1.18
N VAL A 119 15.89 -21.22 -2.41
CA VAL A 119 16.14 -20.03 -3.23
C VAL A 119 14.78 -19.41 -3.60
N PRO A 120 14.65 -18.06 -3.61
CA PRO A 120 13.39 -17.43 -3.98
C PRO A 120 13.02 -17.72 -5.43
N GLY A 121 11.76 -18.10 -5.64
CA GLY A 121 11.13 -18.16 -6.94
C GLY A 121 10.40 -16.86 -7.29
N GLU A 122 9.67 -16.86 -8.41
CA GLU A 122 8.92 -15.69 -8.89
C GLU A 122 7.90 -15.18 -7.86
N ASP A 123 7.14 -16.09 -7.23
CA ASP A 123 6.14 -15.75 -6.21
C ASP A 123 6.76 -15.00 -5.02
N ASP A 124 8.01 -15.33 -4.66
CA ASP A 124 8.70 -14.69 -3.55
C ASP A 124 8.99 -13.22 -3.82
N PHE A 125 9.43 -12.88 -5.04
CA PHE A 125 9.70 -11.50 -5.43
C PHE A 125 8.43 -10.64 -5.40
N HIS A 126 7.31 -11.18 -5.86
CA HIS A 126 6.03 -10.47 -5.81
C HIS A 126 5.53 -10.30 -4.38
N MET A 127 5.58 -11.37 -3.59
CA MET A 127 5.13 -11.33 -2.20
C MET A 127 5.99 -10.38 -1.38
N ILE A 128 7.32 -10.48 -1.46
CA ILE A 128 8.18 -9.64 -0.63
C ILE A 128 8.06 -8.17 -1.03
N ALA A 129 7.98 -7.84 -2.33
CA ALA A 129 7.78 -6.46 -2.76
C ALA A 129 6.48 -5.88 -2.19
N TRP A 130 5.40 -6.66 -2.21
CA TRP A 130 4.14 -6.27 -1.58
C TRP A 130 4.27 -6.09 -0.07
N VAL A 131 4.88 -7.05 0.65
CA VAL A 131 5.06 -7.00 2.10
C VAL A 131 5.89 -5.78 2.52
N MET A 132 6.98 -5.49 1.82
CA MET A 132 7.79 -4.30 2.07
C MET A 132 7.02 -3.01 1.85
N ARG A 133 6.21 -2.97 0.79
CA ARG A 133 5.41 -1.81 0.48
C ARG A 133 4.37 -1.54 1.57
N ILE A 134 3.72 -2.57 2.09
CA ILE A 134 2.81 -2.42 3.23
C ILE A 134 3.58 -1.96 4.48
N ALA A 135 4.74 -2.56 4.79
CA ALA A 135 5.57 -2.16 5.92
C ALA A 135 5.91 -0.65 5.88
N LEU A 136 6.35 -0.16 4.72
CA LEU A 136 6.61 1.26 4.50
C LEU A 136 5.35 2.12 4.71
N ILE A 137 4.21 1.70 4.18
CA ILE A 137 2.94 2.43 4.29
C ILE A 137 2.47 2.57 5.74
N ILE A 138 2.70 1.56 6.57
CA ILE A 138 2.37 1.58 8.01
C ILE A 138 3.47 2.19 8.88
N GLY A 139 4.50 2.80 8.27
CA GLY A 139 5.49 3.62 8.95
C GLY A 139 6.82 2.94 9.26
N ALA A 140 7.13 1.78 8.66
CA ALA A 140 8.46 1.21 8.76
C ALA A 140 9.49 2.12 8.07
N THR A 141 10.59 2.41 8.75
CA THR A 141 11.67 3.27 8.22
C THR A 141 12.84 2.48 7.65
N SER A 142 12.92 1.18 7.94
CA SER A 142 13.98 0.30 7.47
C SER A 142 13.52 -1.16 7.46
N SER A 143 14.30 -2.04 6.83
CA SER A 143 14.05 -3.48 6.87
C SER A 143 14.16 -4.08 8.27
N ALA A 144 14.88 -3.43 9.19
CA ALA A 144 15.00 -3.88 10.58
C ALA A 144 13.74 -3.54 11.41
N ASP A 145 13.06 -2.44 11.07
CA ASP A 145 11.85 -1.97 11.77
C ASP A 145 10.56 -2.60 11.22
N GLY A 146 10.59 -3.19 10.01
CA GLY A 146 9.39 -3.65 9.32
C GLY A 146 8.49 -4.60 10.11
N LEU A 147 9.07 -5.61 10.80
CA LEU A 147 8.29 -6.51 11.65
C LEU A 147 7.63 -5.78 12.82
N GLY A 148 8.38 -4.90 13.50
CA GLY A 148 7.84 -4.08 14.58
C GLY A 148 6.75 -3.12 14.10
N ALA A 149 6.84 -2.60 12.88
CA ALA A 149 5.80 -1.76 12.29
C ALA A 149 4.49 -2.55 12.10
N PHE A 150 4.55 -3.81 11.66
CA PHE A 150 3.36 -4.67 11.57
C PHE A 150 2.71 -4.88 12.94
N GLU A 151 3.50 -5.18 13.97
CA GLU A 151 2.98 -5.42 15.32
C GLU A 151 2.30 -4.16 15.89
N ARG A 152 2.93 -2.99 15.70
CA ARG A 152 2.35 -1.70 16.12
C ARG A 152 1.06 -1.39 15.37
N ALA A 153 1.02 -1.62 14.06
CA ALA A 153 -0.13 -1.27 13.22
C ALA A 153 -1.34 -2.18 13.45
N TYR A 154 -1.10 -3.48 13.67
CA TYR A 154 -2.15 -4.50 13.75
C TYR A 154 -2.41 -5.04 15.16
N GLY A 155 -1.65 -4.59 16.16
CA GLY A 155 -1.87 -4.90 17.58
C GLY A 155 -1.67 -6.38 17.92
N ALA A 156 -0.93 -7.13 17.10
CA ALA A 156 -0.71 -8.56 17.27
C ALA A 156 0.73 -8.94 16.87
N PRO A 157 1.32 -9.97 17.50
CA PRO A 157 2.63 -10.49 17.09
C PRO A 157 2.60 -11.01 15.65
N VAL A 158 3.64 -10.71 14.87
CA VAL A 158 3.75 -11.25 13.50
C VAL A 158 3.84 -12.78 13.56
N PRO A 159 3.11 -13.53 12.72
CA PRO A 159 3.18 -14.99 12.72
C PRO A 159 4.61 -15.50 12.46
N VAL A 160 4.99 -16.58 13.15
CA VAL A 160 6.35 -17.15 13.10
C VAL A 160 6.83 -17.39 11.66
N LYS A 161 5.97 -17.94 10.80
CA LYS A 161 6.33 -18.18 9.39
C LYS A 161 6.58 -16.90 8.60
N MET A 162 5.82 -15.84 8.85
CA MET A 162 6.05 -14.53 8.23
C MET A 162 7.34 -13.90 8.73
N ALA A 163 7.63 -14.01 10.03
CA ALA A 163 8.89 -13.55 10.60
C ALA A 163 10.09 -14.33 10.02
N ALA A 164 9.98 -15.65 9.87
CA ALA A 164 11.00 -16.49 9.25
C ALA A 164 11.22 -16.14 7.77
N TYR A 165 10.14 -15.90 7.02
CA TYR A 165 10.21 -15.46 5.62
C TYR A 165 10.88 -14.10 5.46
N TRP A 166 10.49 -13.12 6.29
CA TRP A 166 11.16 -11.82 6.34
C TRP A 166 12.65 -11.97 6.68
N GLY A 167 12.98 -12.81 7.67
CA GLY A 167 14.36 -13.10 8.06
C GLY A 167 15.19 -13.71 6.93
N ALA A 168 14.60 -14.64 6.15
CA ALA A 168 15.25 -15.23 4.99
C ALA A 168 15.61 -14.17 3.93
N TRP A 169 14.72 -13.20 3.69
CA TRP A 169 15.01 -12.06 2.81
C TRP A 169 16.07 -11.12 3.39
N ALA A 170 15.91 -10.71 4.64
CA ALA A 170 16.83 -9.79 5.33
C ALA A 170 18.27 -10.31 5.42
N ALA A 171 18.46 -11.64 5.43
CA ALA A 171 19.78 -12.26 5.47
C ALA A 171 20.55 -12.16 4.13
N ARG A 172 19.87 -11.94 2.99
CA ARG A 172 20.50 -11.96 1.66
C ARG A 172 21.39 -10.72 1.44
N GLU A 173 22.57 -10.92 0.86
CA GLU A 173 23.47 -9.80 0.51
C GLU A 173 22.84 -8.81 -0.48
N SER A 174 22.08 -9.32 -1.46
CA SER A 174 21.32 -8.47 -2.39
C SER A 174 20.33 -7.57 -1.67
N TRP A 175 19.74 -8.07 -0.59
CA TRP A 175 18.76 -7.34 0.21
C TRP A 175 19.42 -6.25 1.03
N LYS A 176 20.48 -6.61 1.76
CA LYS A 176 21.28 -5.66 2.55
C LYS A 176 21.78 -4.51 1.68
N LYS A 177 22.15 -4.78 0.42
CA LYS A 177 22.59 -3.75 -0.52
C LYS A 177 21.47 -2.78 -0.92
N VAL A 178 20.26 -3.28 -1.18
CA VAL A 178 19.13 -2.44 -1.68
C VAL A 178 18.43 -1.71 -0.54
N TYR A 179 18.29 -2.33 0.63
CA TYR A 179 17.55 -1.81 1.77
C TYR A 179 18.47 -1.40 2.93
N ALA A 180 19.72 -1.04 2.64
CA ALA A 180 20.71 -0.64 3.64
C ALA A 180 20.26 0.57 4.47
N GLU A 181 19.64 1.55 3.80
CA GLU A 181 19.38 2.87 4.37
C GLU A 181 17.89 3.17 4.54
N THR A 182 17.04 2.68 3.63
CA THR A 182 15.60 2.98 3.62
C THR A 182 14.80 1.89 2.92
N LEU A 183 13.49 1.91 3.12
CA LEU A 183 12.53 1.21 2.28
C LEU A 183 12.11 2.10 1.09
N HIS A 184 11.70 1.47 -0.02
CA HIS A 184 11.21 2.12 -1.24
C HIS A 184 9.72 1.80 -1.46
#